data_AF-A0A2H0BX71-F1
#
_entry.id   AF-A0A2H0BX71-F1
#
_cell.length_a   1.000
_cell.length_b   1.000
_cell.length_c   1.000
_cell.angle_alpha   90.00
_cell.angle_beta   90.00
_cell.angle_gamma   90.00
#
_symmetry.space_group_name_H-M   'P 1'
#
loop_
_entity.id
_entity.type
_entity.pdbx_description
1 polymer ?
#
loop_
_entity_poly.entity_id
_entity_poly.type
_entity_poly.pdbx_seq_one_letter_code
_entity_poly.pdbx_strand_id
1 'polypeptide(L)' 'MEFISETLQVAGEIIIGITAIMVHRRVWKEHKINNRVYNEMKREQFIGIVGIVLLIIGYLIKILGK' A
#
# COMPACT_ATOMS: atom_id res chain seq x y z
N MET A 1 8.38 -0.65 24.90
CA MET A 1 7.14 -1.27 24.37
C MET A 1 6.55 -0.48 23.21
N GLU A 2 6.50 0.85 23.29
CA GLU A 2 5.95 1.70 22.21
C GLU A 2 6.61 1.49 20.85
N PHE A 3 7.95 1.44 20.77
CA PHE A 3 8.67 1.23 19.51
C PHE A 3 8.26 -0.08 18.81
N ILE A 4 8.12 -1.17 19.57
CA ILE A 4 7.72 -2.48 19.03
C ILE A 4 6.28 -2.43 18.54
N SER A 5 5.38 -1.82 19.31
CA SER A 5 3.96 -1.65 18.93
C SER A 5 3.82 -0.85 17.63
N GLU A 6 4.53 0.27 17.51
CA GLU A 6 4.49 1.13 16.32
C GLU A 6 5.08 0.44 15.10
N THR A 7 6.17 -0.30 15.27
CA THR A 7 6.79 -1.08 14.19
C THR A 7 5.84 -2.16 13.68
N LEU A 8 5.18 -2.89 14.59
CA LEU A 8 4.19 -3.90 14.24
C LEU A 8 2.98 -3.29 13.54
N GLN A 9 2.53 -2.11 13.97
CA GLN A 9 1.43 -1.39 13.31
C GLN A 9 1.78 -1.02 11.87
N VAL A 10 2.94 -0.35 11.65
CA VAL A 10 3.37 0.04 10.31
C VAL A 10 3.59 -1.19 9.41
N ALA A 11 4.19 -2.26 9.94
CA ALA A 11 4.34 -3.51 9.22
C ALA A 11 2.98 -4.12 8.81
N GLY A 12 2.00 -4.12 9.71
CA GLY A 12 0.64 -4.58 9.42
C GLY A 12 -0.05 -3.76 8.33
N GLU A 13 0.04 -2.43 8.41
CA GLU A 13 -0.53 -1.51 7.42
C GLU A 13 0.11 -1.71 6.03
N ILE A 14 1.43 -1.92 5.98
CA ILE A 14 2.15 -2.25 4.73
C ILE A 14 1.66 -3.58 4.15
N ILE A 15 1.50 -4.63 4.96
CA ILE A 15 1.00 -5.93 4.51
C ILE A 15 -0.41 -5.80 3.92
N ILE A 16 -1.30 -5.06 4.59
CA ILE A 16 -2.67 -4.80 4.10
C ILE A 16 -2.61 -4.04 2.77
N GLY A 17 -1.80 -2.98 2.68
CA GLY A 17 -1.64 -2.20 1.46
C GLY A 17 -1.10 -3.02 0.29
N ILE A 18 -0.08 -3.86 0.52
CA ILE A 18 0.46 -4.78 -0.49
C ILE A 18 -0.61 -5.77 -0.94
N THR A 19 -1.38 -6.33 0.00
CA THR A 19 -2.45 -7.29 -0.31
C THR A 19 -3.53 -6.67 -1.20
N ALA A 20 -3.94 -5.44 -0.90
CA ALA A 20 -4.86 -4.67 -1.75
C ALA A 20 -4.28 -4.47 -3.17
N ILE A 21 -3.00 -4.10 -3.27
CA ILE A 21 -2.32 -3.91 -4.57
C ILE A 21 -2.19 -5.22 -5.36
N MET A 22 -1.98 -6.36 -4.68
CA MET A 22 -1.85 -7.67 -5.32
C MET A 22 -3.13 -8.08 -6.06
N VAL A 23 -4.31 -7.69 -5.56
CA VAL A 23 -5.58 -7.94 -6.24
C VAL A 23 -5.63 -7.23 -7.58
N HIS A 24 -5.16 -5.97 -7.66
CA HIS A 24 -5.13 -5.25 -8.94
C HIS A 24 -4.23 -5.93 -9.98
N ARG A 25 -3.07 -6.46 -9.56
CA ARG A 25 -2.17 -7.21 -10.44
C ARG A 25 -2.78 -8.54 -10.92
N ARG A 26 -3.50 -9.25 -10.04
CA ARG A 26 -4.17 -10.52 -10.40
C ARG A 26 -5.25 -10.27 -11.44
N VAL A 27 -6.09 -9.27 -11.20
CA VAL A 27 -7.18 -8.88 -12.10
C VAL A 27 -6.65 -8.43 -13.46
N TRP A 28 -5.54 -7.69 -13.49
CA TRP A 28 -4.89 -7.31 -14.74
C TRP A 28 -4.50 -8.52 -15.61
N LYS A 29 -3.94 -9.57 -15.00
CA LYS A 29 -3.55 -10.79 -15.73
C LYS A 29 -4.74 -11.52 -16.36
N GLU A 30 -5.93 -11.43 -15.75
CA GLU A 30 -7.11 -12.12 -16.25
C GLU A 30 -7.70 -11.48 -17.52
N HIS A 31 -7.39 -10.21 -17.85
CA HIS A 31 -7.83 -9.49 -19.06
C HIS A 31 -9.36 -9.56 -19.37
N LYS A 32 -10.19 -9.93 -18.39
CA LYS A 32 -11.64 -10.10 -18.55
C LYS A 32 -12.46 -8.82 -18.33
N ILE A 33 -11.82 -7.68 -18.06
CA ILE A 33 -12.49 -6.47 -17.58
C ILE A 33 -12.34 -5.30 -18.56
N ASN A 34 -13.39 -4.50 -18.70
CA ASN A 34 -13.45 -3.31 -19.54
C ASN A 34 -12.34 -2.29 -19.19
N ASN A 35 -11.79 -1.64 -20.21
CA ASN A 35 -10.80 -0.56 -20.13
C ASN A 35 -11.16 0.55 -19.13
N ARG A 36 -12.45 0.87 -18.94
CA ARG A 36 -12.88 1.84 -17.92
C ARG A 36 -12.47 1.40 -16.52
N VAL A 37 -12.79 0.15 -16.15
CA VAL A 37 -12.46 -0.40 -14.82
C VAL A 37 -10.95 -0.54 -14.66
N TYR A 38 -10.25 -0.90 -15.73
CA TYR A 38 -8.79 -0.94 -15.73
C TYR A 38 -8.14 0.41 -15.35
N ASN A 39 -8.61 1.51 -15.94
CA ASN A 39 -8.10 2.84 -15.63
C ASN A 39 -8.37 3.26 -14.18
N GLU A 40 -9.55 2.92 -13.66
CA GLU A 40 -9.90 3.16 -12.25
C GLU A 40 -8.97 2.36 -11.32
N MET A 41 -8.76 1.07 -11.59
CA MET A 41 -7.87 0.21 -10.80
C MET A 41 -6.41 0.66 -10.85
N LYS A 42 -5.94 1.20 -11.98
CA LYS A 42 -4.59 1.77 -12.08
C LYS A 42 -4.43 3.00 -11.19
N ARG A 43 -5.47 3.83 -11.10
CA ARG A 43 -5.49 5.00 -10.20
C ARG A 43 -5.51 4.57 -8.74
N GLU A 44 -6.32 3.58 -8.38
CA GLU A 44 -6.35 3.00 -7.03
C GLU A 44 -5.00 2.39 -6.64
N GLN A 45 -4.39 1.61 -7.53
CA GLN A 45 -3.06 1.04 -7.30
C GLN A 45 -2.01 2.14 -7.07
N PHE A 46 -2.04 3.22 -7.85
CA PHE A 46 -1.13 4.35 -7.66
C PHE A 46 -1.33 5.01 -6.30
N ILE A 47 -2.59 5.29 -5.91
CA ILE A 47 -2.92 5.87 -4.59
C ILE A 47 -2.45 4.94 -3.47
N GLY A 48 -2.66 3.63 -3.59
CA GLY A 48 -2.20 2.64 -2.61
C GLY A 48 -0.67 2.62 -2.46
N ILE A 49 0.08 2.68 -3.57
CA ILE A 49 1.54 2.76 -3.55
C ILE A 49 2.00 4.06 -2.88
N VAL A 50 1.39 5.19 -3.22
CA VAL A 50 1.69 6.49 -2.59
C VAL A 50 1.42 6.43 -1.08
N GLY A 51 0.31 5.81 -0.66
CA GLY A 51 -0.01 5.62 0.76
C GLY A 51 1.04 4.81 1.51
N ILE A 52 1.51 3.69 0.93
CA ILE A 52 2.59 2.87 1.52
C ILE A 52 3.89 3.69 1.64
N VAL A 53 4.24 4.47 0.60
CA VAL A 53 5.43 5.32 0.63
C VAL A 53 5.33 6.36 1.75
N LEU A 54 4.17 7.01 1.91
CA LEU A 54 3.94 7.98 2.99
C LEU A 54 4.04 7.33 4.37
N LEU A 55 3.51 6.12 4.55
CA LEU A 55 3.64 5.35 5.80
C LEU A 55 5.11 5.08 6.14
N ILE A 56 5.90 4.63 5.16
CA ILE A 56 7.33 4.38 5.35
C ILE A 56 8.07 5.67 5.70
N ILE A 57 7.81 6.76 4.98
CA ILE A 57 8.43 8.07 5.26
C ILE A 57 8.05 8.56 6.67
N GLY A 58 6.78 8.46 7.07
CA GLY A 58 6.31 8.86 8.39
C GLY A 58 6.99 8.07 9.51
N TYR A 59 7.15 6.75 9.32
CA TYR A 59 7.87 5.90 10.25
C TYR A 59 9.36 6.25 10.33
N LEU A 60 10.02 6.52 9.19
CA LEU A 60 11.42 6.95 9.16
C LEU A 60 11.62 8.31 9.85
N ILE A 61 10.76 9.30 9.60
CA ILE A 61 10.80 10.60 10.28
C ILE A 61 10.66 10.41 11.79
N LYS A 62 9.75 9.53 12.22
CA LYS A 62 9.51 9.27 13.64
C LYS A 62 10.70 8.58 14.33
N ILE A 63 11.43 7.73 13.63
CA ILE A 63 12.64 7.07 14.16
C ILE A 63 13.84 8.01 14.15
N LEU A 64 14.07 8.74 13.06
CA LEU A 64 15.23 9.60 12.86
C LEU A 64 15.11 10.94 13.61
N GLY A 65 13.88 11.41 13.84
CA GLY A 65 13.57 12.60 14.63
C GLY A 65 13.42 12.32 16.13
N LYS A 66 13.65 11.08 16.57
CA LYS A 66 13.77 10.68 17.97
C LYS A 66 15.22 10.66 18.40
#